data_AF-A0A0D2WIA5-F1
#
_entry.id   AF-A0A0D2WIA5-F1
#
_cell.length_a   1.000
_cell.length_b   1.000
_cell.length_c   1.000
_cell.angle_alpha   90.00
_cell.angle_beta   90.00
_cell.angle_gamma   90.00
#
_symmetry.space_group_name_H-M   'P 1'
#
loop_
_entity.id
_entity.type
_entity.pdbx_description
1 polymer ?
#
loop_
_entity_poly.entity_id
_entity_poly.type
_entity_poly.pdbx_seq_one_letter_code
_entity_poly.pdbx_strand_id
1 'polypeptide(L)'
;MAAEAVVVVAAAAAAAAASTAASAESVVDTLVRNASGIGLQYSVTDPPPLLVGLGWMFYIVPPADASFSHIEQVPDYIAMATPYFLTSILIELIVSFAKHRKSSLRINDSLSSLSAGIWSQVTKALLYPFDIAAYIWCYNNFCVYELPWDSPYTWWFGMLGVDFAYYWLHRAAHEINLLWAGHEYNLTTALRQGVLQGPTVFCFYLPLALVLPPPILAVHKHFNTLYQFWIHTQMIKSLGPLEWILNTPSHHAVHHGRNRYCIDKNYGGTLIIWDRLFGTFQAEADPIVFGVTHPLSTWDPVYTQFAHIRHIFRKAWAIQGWRNKLAVFFYGPGWDIGKARTGDLNDIPDVRAPWPKYDRSLSAVMAGYVFVHFLLLVVALQLLTSNLLAYPVMVLLALYMLTTLSSFGALLDHKPMANGLELGRILSVLVLDTAIRGYLGRDTHAFFWLPRAQVSDTVQFQLEVLWTILLASAGFMVIQMAVSPSNASLTDKQQAKLREEAPVPSTSSTTPTPLGARRSQRTLSSR
;
A
#
# COMPACT_ATOMS: atom_id res chain seq x y z
N MET A 1 -1.98 30.85 4.76
CA MET A 1 -1.68 31.58 5.99
C MET A 1 -1.51 30.70 7.23
N ALA A 2 -2.51 29.97 7.76
CA ALA A 2 -2.28 29.11 8.95
C ALA A 2 -1.48 27.80 8.69
N ALA A 3 -1.60 27.20 7.49
CA ALA A 3 -0.81 26.02 7.10
C ALA A 3 0.62 26.37 6.65
N GLU A 4 0.82 27.57 6.11
CA GLU A 4 2.16 28.14 5.91
C GLU A 4 2.79 28.46 7.27
N ALA A 5 2.02 28.95 8.25
CA ALA A 5 2.56 29.26 9.57
C ALA A 5 3.15 28.04 10.30
N VAL A 6 2.61 26.82 10.17
CA VAL A 6 3.19 25.65 10.87
C VAL A 6 4.46 25.13 10.20
N VAL A 7 4.51 25.11 8.87
CA VAL A 7 5.70 24.68 8.11
C VAL A 7 6.77 25.79 8.09
N VAL A 8 6.37 27.06 8.05
CA VAL A 8 7.26 28.21 8.22
C VAL A 8 7.72 28.34 9.66
N VAL A 9 6.94 27.98 10.68
CA VAL A 9 7.43 27.92 12.07
C VAL A 9 8.38 26.73 12.26
N ALA A 10 8.15 25.58 11.62
CA ALA A 10 9.09 24.45 11.67
C ALA A 10 10.39 24.74 10.87
N ALA A 11 10.28 25.38 9.71
CA ALA A 11 11.42 25.79 8.88
C ALA A 11 12.14 27.02 9.46
N ALA A 12 11.43 27.95 10.10
CA ALA A 12 12.03 29.07 10.84
C ALA A 12 12.61 28.61 12.17
N ALA A 13 12.08 27.57 12.81
CA ALA A 13 12.73 26.92 13.96
C ALA A 13 14.00 26.18 13.53
N ALA A 14 14.00 25.51 12.38
CA ALA A 14 15.19 24.89 11.79
C ALA A 14 16.23 25.92 11.30
N ALA A 15 15.78 27.05 10.73
CA ALA A 15 16.65 28.15 10.30
C ALA A 15 17.15 29.01 11.48
N ALA A 16 16.32 29.21 12.51
CA ALA A 16 16.73 29.84 13.77
C ALA A 16 17.75 28.97 14.50
N ALA A 17 17.57 27.65 14.52
CA ALA A 17 18.54 26.69 15.04
C ALA A 17 19.86 26.66 14.23
N ALA A 18 19.81 27.00 12.94
CA ALA A 18 21.00 27.15 12.10
C ALA A 18 21.71 28.53 12.24
N SER A 19 21.02 29.55 12.78
CA SER A 19 21.54 30.94 12.85
C SER A 19 22.12 31.36 14.20
N THR A 20 21.97 30.55 15.26
CA THR A 20 22.51 30.84 16.60
C THR A 20 23.51 29.77 17.05
N ALA A 21 24.52 29.55 16.21
CA ALA A 21 25.63 28.62 16.42
C ALA A 21 26.65 29.06 17.51
N ALA A 22 26.25 29.84 18.52
CA ALA A 22 27.15 30.26 19.60
C ALA A 22 26.54 30.18 21.01
N SER A 23 25.29 29.74 21.16
CA SER A 23 24.67 29.54 22.48
C SER A 23 24.04 28.16 22.68
N ALA A 24 24.12 27.28 21.67
CA ALA A 24 23.54 25.93 21.71
C ALA A 24 24.42 24.89 22.43
N GLU A 25 25.72 25.15 22.63
CA GLU A 25 26.62 24.23 23.35
C GLU A 25 26.20 24.04 24.81
N SER A 26 25.68 25.05 25.49
CA SER A 26 25.32 24.95 26.91
C SER A 26 24.03 24.14 27.18
N VAL A 27 23.05 24.20 26.27
CA VAL A 27 21.74 23.55 26.45
C VAL A 27 21.74 22.13 25.91
N VAL A 28 22.44 21.89 24.80
CA VAL A 28 22.64 20.53 24.26
C VAL A 28 23.52 19.71 25.20
N ASP A 29 24.59 20.28 25.78
CA ASP A 29 25.46 19.53 26.70
C ASP A 29 24.76 19.22 28.04
N THR A 30 23.75 20.01 28.44
CA THR A 30 22.92 19.73 29.62
C THR A 30 21.83 18.67 29.36
N LEU A 31 21.26 18.65 28.14
CA LEU A 31 20.27 17.64 27.74
C LEU A 31 20.91 16.29 27.40
N VAL A 32 22.10 16.29 26.79
CA VAL A 32 22.87 15.09 26.45
C VAL A 32 23.43 14.41 27.71
N ARG A 33 23.91 15.18 28.71
CA ARG A 33 24.40 14.62 29.99
C ARG A 33 23.31 14.00 30.86
N ASN A 34 22.05 14.40 30.69
CA ASN A 34 20.91 13.78 31.40
C ASN A 34 20.31 12.58 30.65
N ALA A 35 20.52 12.48 29.33
CA ALA A 35 20.08 11.34 28.52
C ALA A 35 21.08 10.16 28.53
N SER A 36 22.37 10.42 28.77
CA SER A 36 23.43 9.40 28.79
C SER A 36 23.41 8.43 30.00
N GLY A 37 22.38 8.51 30.85
CA GLY A 37 22.25 7.66 32.05
C GLY A 37 21.15 6.60 31.99
N ILE A 38 20.31 6.57 30.96
CA ILE A 38 19.17 5.65 30.90
C ILE A 38 19.15 4.99 29.53
N GLY A 39 19.55 3.72 29.49
CA GLY A 39 19.33 2.83 28.36
C GLY A 39 17.82 2.70 28.12
N LEU A 40 17.27 3.55 27.27
CA LEU A 40 15.85 3.62 27.00
C LEU A 40 15.45 2.46 26.09
N GLN A 41 15.13 1.34 26.74
CA GLN A 41 14.19 0.35 26.23
C GLN A 41 12.80 0.99 26.26
N TYR A 42 12.38 1.58 25.14
CA TYR A 42 10.99 2.02 25.01
C TYR A 42 10.08 0.80 24.93
N SER A 43 9.41 0.51 26.04
CA SER A 43 8.22 -0.34 26.07
C SER A 43 7.09 0.36 25.30
N VAL A 44 6.26 -0.41 24.59
CA VAL A 44 5.03 0.06 23.91
C VAL A 44 4.10 0.86 24.84
N THR A 45 4.29 0.76 26.16
CA THR A 45 3.49 1.45 27.19
C THR A 45 3.80 2.93 27.39
N ASP A 46 5.00 3.41 27.02
CA ASP A 46 5.37 4.83 27.20
C ASP A 46 5.68 5.47 25.84
N PRO A 47 4.75 6.28 25.26
CA PRO A 47 5.00 6.90 23.98
C PRO A 47 6.16 7.90 24.10
N PRO A 48 7.04 7.97 23.08
CA PRO A 48 8.14 8.93 23.07
C PRO A 48 7.58 10.36 23.11
N PRO A 49 8.37 11.35 23.60
CA PRO A 49 7.98 12.74 23.49
C PRO A 49 7.55 13.08 22.05
N LEU A 50 6.50 13.88 21.89
CA LEU A 50 5.90 14.18 20.58
C LEU A 50 6.93 14.58 19.51
N LEU A 51 7.92 15.39 19.88
CA LEU A 51 8.97 15.85 18.96
C LEU A 51 9.91 14.73 18.52
N VAL A 52 10.17 13.74 19.37
CA VAL A 52 11.01 12.58 19.04
C VAL A 52 10.31 11.71 18.01
N GLY A 53 9.03 11.37 18.23
CA GLY A 53 8.28 10.57 17.27
C GLY A 53 8.01 11.31 15.95
N LEU A 54 7.81 12.64 15.99
CA LEU A 54 7.79 13.45 14.78
C LEU A 54 9.14 13.43 14.05
N GLY A 55 10.25 13.47 14.78
CA GLY A 55 11.60 13.39 14.20
C GLY A 55 11.81 12.12 13.38
N TRP A 56 11.34 10.97 13.85
CA TRP A 56 11.40 9.70 13.12
C TRP A 56 10.72 9.75 11.75
N MET A 57 9.65 10.56 11.62
CA MET A 57 8.94 10.75 10.34
C MET A 57 9.80 11.43 9.27
N PHE A 58 10.89 12.09 9.67
CA PHE A 58 11.75 12.88 8.79
C PHE A 58 13.22 12.46 8.87
N TYR A 59 13.54 11.26 9.38
CA TYR A 59 14.92 10.81 9.64
C TYR A 59 15.71 11.71 10.61
N ILE A 60 15.02 12.49 11.45
CA ILE A 60 15.66 13.36 12.45
C ILE A 60 15.80 12.55 13.74
N VAL A 61 16.91 11.83 13.85
CA VAL A 61 17.26 11.01 15.02
C VAL A 61 18.79 10.87 15.13
N PRO A 62 19.37 10.95 16.33
CA PRO A 62 20.79 10.64 16.52
C PRO A 62 21.09 9.17 16.18
N PRO A 63 22.17 8.86 15.44
CA PRO A 63 22.55 7.48 15.13
C PRO A 63 22.64 6.56 16.35
N ALA A 64 23.15 7.07 17.48
CA ALA A 64 23.29 6.32 18.72
C ALA A 64 21.94 5.84 19.30
N ASP A 65 20.86 6.62 19.11
CA ASP A 65 19.52 6.31 19.63
C ASP A 65 18.76 5.32 18.75
N ALA A 66 19.28 5.04 17.56
CA ALA A 66 18.69 4.16 16.56
C ALA A 66 19.69 3.11 16.04
N SER A 67 20.65 2.72 16.88
CA SER A 67 21.63 1.67 16.61
C SER A 67 21.51 0.60 17.68
N PHE A 68 21.33 -0.66 17.27
CA PHE A 68 21.04 -1.77 18.17
C PHE A 68 21.94 -2.96 17.86
N SER A 69 22.31 -3.72 18.89
CA SER A 69 23.17 -4.91 18.74
C SER A 69 22.38 -6.13 18.27
N HIS A 70 21.09 -6.20 18.61
CA HIS A 70 20.20 -7.30 18.27
C HIS A 70 18.89 -6.79 17.65
N ILE A 71 18.29 -7.60 16.78
CA ILE A 71 17.10 -7.18 16.02
C ILE A 71 15.86 -7.07 16.91
N GLU A 72 15.81 -7.88 17.98
CA GLU A 72 14.74 -7.89 18.98
C GLU A 72 14.71 -6.60 19.81
N GLN A 73 15.81 -5.83 19.81
CA GLN A 73 15.88 -4.53 20.47
C GLN A 73 15.33 -3.39 19.61
N VAL A 74 15.18 -3.61 18.29
CA VAL A 74 14.71 -2.58 17.37
C VAL A 74 13.23 -2.29 17.67
N PRO A 75 12.87 -1.06 18.07
CA PRO A 75 11.49 -0.71 18.29
C PRO A 75 10.68 -0.83 16.99
N ASP A 76 9.40 -1.20 17.12
CA ASP A 76 8.45 -1.08 16.00
C ASP A 76 8.09 0.40 15.81
N TYR A 77 9.00 1.15 15.18
CA TYR A 77 8.81 2.57 14.90
C TYR A 77 7.56 2.83 14.05
N ILE A 78 7.13 1.87 13.22
CA ILE A 78 5.90 2.00 12.41
C ILE A 78 4.67 1.96 13.32
N ALA A 79 4.58 0.97 14.21
CA ALA A 79 3.48 0.90 15.18
C ALA A 79 3.47 2.13 16.09
N MET A 80 4.64 2.54 16.59
CA MET A 80 4.78 3.74 17.44
C MET A 80 4.43 5.04 16.69
N ALA A 81 4.57 5.08 15.35
CA ALA A 81 4.21 6.22 14.52
C ALA A 81 2.69 6.35 14.27
N THR A 82 1.87 5.35 14.65
CA THR A 82 0.41 5.34 14.40
C THR A 82 -0.32 6.61 14.86
N PRO A 83 -0.09 7.16 16.08
CA PRO A 83 -0.75 8.39 16.52
C PRO A 83 -0.44 9.60 15.62
N TYR A 84 0.79 9.67 15.09
CA TYR A 84 1.23 10.74 14.20
C TYR A 84 0.56 10.63 12.83
N PHE A 85 0.43 9.41 12.29
CA PHE A 85 -0.34 9.17 11.06
C PHE A 85 -1.80 9.63 11.19
N LEU A 86 -2.47 9.21 12.26
CA LEU A 86 -3.87 9.58 12.51
C LEU A 86 -4.03 11.09 12.68
N THR A 87 -3.10 11.72 13.39
CA THR A 87 -3.09 13.18 13.60
C THR A 87 -2.87 13.93 12.28
N SER A 88 -1.90 13.52 11.47
CA SER A 88 -1.64 14.15 10.16
C SER A 88 -2.82 14.00 9.20
N ILE A 89 -3.47 12.83 9.16
CA ILE A 89 -4.71 12.63 8.38
C ILE A 89 -5.81 13.56 8.88
N LEU A 90 -6.04 13.65 10.19
CA LEU A 90 -7.05 14.54 10.75
C LEU A 90 -6.78 16.01 10.42
N ILE A 91 -5.53 16.46 10.52
CA ILE A 91 -5.12 17.81 10.14
C ILE A 91 -5.39 18.04 8.66
N GLU A 92 -5.01 17.12 7.77
CA GLU A 92 -5.24 17.25 6.34
C GLU A 92 -6.75 17.32 6.01
N LEU A 93 -7.58 16.51 6.69
CA LEU A 93 -9.03 16.56 6.57
C LEU A 93 -9.61 17.92 6.99
N ILE A 94 -9.18 18.45 8.14
CA ILE A 94 -9.62 19.76 8.64
C ILE A 94 -9.22 20.88 7.66
N VAL A 95 -7.96 20.89 7.21
CA VAL A 95 -7.44 21.89 6.28
C VAL A 95 -8.15 21.79 4.92
N SER A 96 -8.38 20.58 4.42
CA SER A 96 -9.11 20.33 3.16
C SER A 96 -10.54 20.84 3.24
N PHE A 97 -11.25 20.55 4.33
CA PHE A 97 -12.59 21.07 4.57
C PHE A 97 -12.62 22.60 4.64
N ALA A 98 -11.67 23.20 5.36
CA ALA A 98 -11.57 24.66 5.49
C ALA A 98 -11.26 25.35 4.16
N LYS A 99 -10.39 24.78 3.31
CA LYS A 99 -9.99 25.36 2.02
C LYS A 99 -11.03 25.16 0.91
N HIS A 100 -11.63 23.98 0.82
CA HIS A 100 -12.45 23.60 -0.35
C HIS A 100 -13.96 23.56 -0.08
N ARG A 101 -14.41 23.72 1.18
CA ARG A 101 -15.82 23.70 1.64
C ARG A 101 -16.66 22.50 1.19
N LYS A 102 -16.05 21.49 0.57
CA LYS A 102 -16.61 20.19 0.22
C LYS A 102 -15.51 19.16 0.42
N SER A 103 -15.72 18.19 1.30
CA SER A 103 -14.87 17.02 1.30
C SER A 103 -15.19 16.21 0.03
N SER A 104 -14.18 15.93 -0.79
CA SER A 104 -14.31 14.96 -1.88
C SER A 104 -14.26 13.51 -1.35
N LEU A 105 -14.54 13.31 -0.06
CA LEU A 105 -14.46 12.01 0.63
C LEU A 105 -15.63 11.16 0.19
N ARG A 106 -15.35 10.25 -0.74
CA ARG A 106 -16.29 9.23 -1.17
C ARG A 106 -16.13 8.03 -0.25
N ILE A 107 -17.20 7.64 0.44
CA ILE A 107 -17.19 6.52 1.39
C ILE A 107 -16.66 5.24 0.73
N ASN A 108 -17.01 5.01 -0.54
CA ASN A 108 -16.53 3.86 -1.30
C ASN A 108 -15.01 3.88 -1.50
N ASP A 109 -14.42 5.05 -1.82
CA ASP A 109 -12.97 5.21 -1.94
C ASP A 109 -12.29 4.90 -0.59
N SER A 110 -12.85 5.41 0.51
CA SER A 110 -12.33 5.15 1.87
C SER A 110 -12.43 3.67 2.27
N LEU A 111 -13.58 3.04 2.09
CA LEU A 111 -13.80 1.62 2.42
C LEU A 111 -12.91 0.70 1.59
N SER A 112 -12.78 0.97 0.29
CA SER A 112 -11.89 0.19 -0.59
C SER A 112 -10.42 0.33 -0.19
N SER A 113 -9.99 1.54 0.17
CA SER A 113 -8.61 1.79 0.61
C SER A 113 -8.30 1.12 1.95
N LEU A 114 -9.22 1.20 2.91
CA LEU A 114 -9.08 0.50 4.19
C LEU A 114 -9.15 -1.03 4.00
N SER A 115 -9.98 -1.53 3.10
CA SER A 115 -10.06 -2.96 2.75
C SER A 115 -8.72 -3.48 2.25
N ALA A 116 -8.07 -2.72 1.36
CA ALA A 116 -6.72 -3.01 0.91
C ALA A 116 -5.68 -2.95 2.03
N GLY A 117 -5.85 -2.04 3.00
CA GLY A 117 -5.04 -1.99 4.21
C GLY A 117 -5.14 -3.24 5.08
N ILE A 118 -6.37 -3.69 5.34
CA ILE A 118 -6.62 -4.93 6.07
C ILE A 118 -5.97 -6.10 5.34
N TRP A 119 -6.13 -6.17 4.03
CA TRP A 119 -5.52 -7.19 3.19
C TRP A 119 -3.99 -7.24 3.28
N SER A 120 -3.34 -6.07 3.22
CA SER A 120 -1.90 -5.92 3.40
C SER A 120 -1.47 -6.42 4.79
N GLN A 121 -2.17 -6.03 5.85
CA GLN A 121 -1.84 -6.45 7.22
C GLN A 121 -2.02 -7.96 7.42
N VAL A 122 -3.06 -8.56 6.84
CA VAL A 122 -3.24 -10.03 6.83
C VAL A 122 -2.04 -10.70 6.15
N THR A 123 -1.62 -10.19 4.99
CA THR A 123 -0.47 -10.73 4.26
C THR A 123 0.82 -10.58 5.07
N LYS A 124 1.06 -9.43 5.70
CA LYS A 124 2.22 -9.20 6.56
C LYS A 124 2.23 -10.14 7.76
N ALA A 125 1.10 -10.31 8.45
CA ALA A 125 1.02 -11.23 9.59
C ALA A 125 1.39 -12.68 9.20
N LEU A 126 1.07 -13.09 7.97
CA LEU A 126 1.36 -14.43 7.48
C LEU A 126 2.76 -14.60 6.85
N LEU A 127 3.30 -13.55 6.21
CA LEU A 127 4.49 -13.64 5.34
C LEU A 127 5.68 -12.79 5.78
N TYR A 128 5.49 -11.74 6.60
CA TYR A 128 6.58 -10.84 7.00
C TYR A 128 7.73 -11.54 7.73
N PRO A 129 7.53 -12.60 8.56
CA PRO A 129 8.66 -13.33 9.14
C PRO A 129 9.68 -13.85 8.11
N PHE A 130 9.28 -14.05 6.85
CA PHE A 130 10.16 -14.53 5.80
C PHE A 130 11.21 -13.50 5.35
N ASP A 131 10.87 -12.21 5.28
CA ASP A 131 11.75 -11.20 4.66
C ASP A 131 13.03 -10.95 5.49
N ILE A 132 12.85 -10.74 6.79
CA ILE A 132 13.92 -10.56 7.77
C ILE A 132 14.66 -11.89 7.99
N ALA A 133 13.95 -13.02 8.05
CA ALA A 133 14.61 -14.32 8.21
C ALA A 133 15.53 -14.64 7.02
N ALA A 134 15.09 -14.34 5.79
CA ALA A 134 15.93 -14.52 4.60
C ALA A 134 17.17 -13.62 4.64
N TYR A 135 17.02 -12.36 5.07
CA TYR A 135 18.16 -11.45 5.23
C TYR A 135 19.14 -11.94 6.30
N ILE A 136 18.65 -12.33 7.49
CA ILE A 136 19.48 -12.86 8.58
C ILE A 136 20.20 -14.13 8.14
N TRP A 137 19.51 -15.03 7.43
CA TRP A 137 20.12 -16.23 6.87
C TRP A 137 21.25 -15.86 5.89
N CYS A 138 21.03 -14.91 4.99
CA CYS A 138 22.09 -14.45 4.08
C CYS A 138 23.26 -13.82 4.85
N TYR A 139 22.99 -12.98 5.84
CA TYR A 139 24.03 -12.34 6.66
C TYR A 139 24.88 -13.39 7.38
N ASN A 140 24.26 -14.35 8.06
CA ASN A 140 24.97 -15.38 8.82
C ASN A 140 25.80 -16.34 7.94
N ASN A 141 25.48 -16.49 6.65
CA ASN A 141 26.16 -17.43 5.75
C ASN A 141 27.10 -16.77 4.74
N PHE A 142 26.88 -15.50 4.38
CA PHE A 142 27.59 -14.82 3.30
C PHE A 142 28.19 -13.46 3.68
N CYS A 143 28.06 -13.01 4.93
CA CYS A 143 28.72 -11.77 5.36
C CYS A 143 30.23 -11.84 5.10
N VAL A 144 30.72 -10.84 4.36
CA VAL A 144 32.14 -10.72 3.98
C VAL A 144 32.88 -9.85 4.99
N TYR A 145 32.22 -8.81 5.50
CA TYR A 145 32.79 -7.88 6.47
C TYR A 145 31.71 -7.31 7.38
N GLU A 146 31.79 -7.62 8.67
CA GLU A 146 30.84 -7.13 9.66
C GLU A 146 31.14 -5.66 10.04
N LEU A 147 30.26 -4.76 9.59
CA LEU A 147 30.30 -3.37 10.03
C LEU A 147 29.85 -3.28 11.51
N PRO A 148 30.51 -2.47 12.36
CA PRO A 148 30.11 -2.31 13.75
C PRO A 148 28.73 -1.65 13.83
N TRP A 149 27.83 -2.28 14.58
CA TRP A 149 26.44 -1.85 14.73
C TRP A 149 26.31 -0.51 15.45
N ASP A 150 27.25 -0.16 16.32
CA ASP A 150 27.25 1.04 17.18
C ASP A 150 27.96 2.25 16.55
N SER A 151 28.19 2.21 15.23
CA SER A 151 28.96 3.24 14.56
C SER A 151 28.14 4.19 13.69
N PRO A 152 28.35 5.52 13.80
CA PRO A 152 27.67 6.50 12.94
C PRO A 152 27.87 6.28 11.44
N TYR A 153 29.03 5.77 11.00
CA TYR A 153 29.24 5.52 9.57
C TYR A 153 28.44 4.30 9.09
N THR A 154 28.32 3.25 9.90
CA THR A 154 27.46 2.09 9.60
C THR A 154 26.01 2.53 9.49
N TRP A 155 25.59 3.45 10.37
CA TRP A 155 24.25 4.03 10.34
C TRP A 155 24.00 4.84 9.06
N TRP A 156 24.88 5.77 8.69
CA TRP A 156 24.70 6.54 7.44
C TRP A 156 24.82 5.67 6.18
N PHE A 157 25.70 4.67 6.19
CA PHE A 157 25.78 3.67 5.14
C PHE A 157 24.48 2.86 5.05
N GLY A 158 23.90 2.46 6.18
CA GLY A 158 22.60 1.79 6.26
C GLY A 158 21.48 2.64 5.69
N MET A 159 21.43 3.94 6.04
CA MET A 159 20.44 4.88 5.51
C MET A 159 20.53 4.97 3.98
N LEU A 160 21.72 5.24 3.43
CA LEU A 160 21.93 5.36 1.98
C LEU A 160 21.71 4.03 1.25
N GLY A 161 22.21 2.93 1.81
CA GLY A 161 22.12 1.59 1.23
C GLY A 161 20.67 1.10 1.16
N VAL A 162 19.90 1.31 2.23
CA VAL A 162 18.47 0.94 2.26
C VAL A 162 17.66 1.81 1.30
N ASP A 163 17.89 3.13 1.25
CA ASP A 163 17.18 4.01 0.33
C ASP A 163 17.54 3.72 -1.15
N PHE A 164 18.80 3.36 -1.43
CA PHE A 164 19.23 2.91 -2.75
C PHE A 164 18.61 1.57 -3.15
N ALA A 165 18.59 0.59 -2.24
CA ALA A 165 17.92 -0.69 -2.45
C ALA A 165 16.41 -0.49 -2.70
N TYR A 166 15.79 0.43 -1.96
CA TYR A 166 14.40 0.83 -2.17
C TYR A 166 14.19 1.43 -3.57
N TYR A 167 15.06 2.33 -4.04
CA TYR A 167 14.95 2.89 -5.40
C TYR A 167 14.91 1.80 -6.47
N TRP A 168 15.82 0.82 -6.42
CA TRP A 168 15.87 -0.26 -7.40
C TRP A 168 14.69 -1.21 -7.30
N LEU A 169 14.27 -1.53 -6.07
CA LEU A 169 13.06 -2.27 -5.80
C LEU A 169 11.86 -1.57 -6.43
N HIS A 170 11.71 -0.27 -6.18
CA HIS A 170 10.57 0.52 -6.59
C HIS A 170 10.52 0.67 -8.11
N ARG A 171 11.66 0.97 -8.72
CA ARG A 171 11.82 0.99 -10.18
C ARG A 171 11.47 -0.36 -10.80
N ALA A 172 12.00 -1.45 -10.26
CA ALA A 172 11.69 -2.79 -10.75
C ALA A 172 10.19 -3.11 -10.59
N ALA A 173 9.57 -2.65 -9.51
CA ALA A 173 8.15 -2.81 -9.28
C ALA A 173 7.27 -2.10 -10.32
N HIS A 174 7.75 -1.05 -10.97
CA HIS A 174 7.04 -0.42 -12.09
C HIS A 174 7.44 -0.97 -13.46
N GLU A 175 8.71 -1.30 -13.65
CA GLU A 175 9.26 -1.68 -14.95
C GLU A 175 9.26 -3.20 -15.21
N ILE A 176 8.84 -4.03 -14.25
CA ILE A 176 8.70 -5.50 -14.38
C ILE A 176 7.25 -5.87 -14.13
N ASN A 177 6.57 -6.43 -15.15
CA ASN A 177 5.14 -6.68 -15.15
C ASN A 177 4.67 -7.58 -13.99
N LEU A 178 5.46 -8.60 -13.65
CA LEU A 178 5.16 -9.47 -12.50
C LEU A 178 5.25 -8.71 -11.15
N LEU A 179 6.23 -7.82 -10.99
CA LEU A 179 6.39 -7.03 -9.77
C LEU A 179 5.35 -5.91 -9.69
N TRP A 180 4.95 -5.35 -10.84
CA TRP A 180 3.85 -4.39 -10.95
C TRP A 180 2.53 -4.95 -10.42
N ALA A 181 2.30 -6.26 -10.60
CA ALA A 181 1.15 -6.94 -10.01
C ALA A 181 1.09 -6.84 -8.46
N GLY A 182 2.24 -6.66 -7.80
CA GLY A 182 2.34 -6.44 -6.37
C GLY A 182 2.31 -4.95 -5.95
N HIS A 183 2.31 -4.02 -6.89
CA HIS A 183 2.65 -2.61 -6.69
C HIS A 183 1.54 -1.62 -7.11
N GLU A 184 0.27 -2.05 -7.11
CA GLU A 184 -0.86 -1.22 -7.54
C GLU A 184 -1.33 -0.22 -6.45
N TYR A 185 -0.99 1.08 -6.57
CA TYR A 185 -1.33 2.14 -5.59
C TYR A 185 -2.44 3.11 -6.05
N ASN A 186 -3.14 3.73 -5.08
CA ASN A 186 -4.09 4.81 -5.31
C ASN A 186 -4.18 5.81 -4.13
N LEU A 187 -3.32 6.83 -4.03
CA LEU A 187 -3.36 8.03 -3.14
C LEU A 187 -3.78 7.90 -1.65
N THR A 188 -4.91 7.31 -1.26
CA THR A 188 -5.35 7.04 0.12
C THR A 188 -4.57 5.88 0.79
N THR A 189 -3.32 5.65 0.36
CA THR A 189 -2.88 4.30 0.06
C THR A 189 -1.45 3.96 0.46
N ALA A 190 -0.98 4.50 1.58
CA ALA A 190 0.16 3.91 2.30
C ALA A 190 -0.12 2.45 2.74
N LEU A 191 -1.39 2.01 2.70
CA LEU A 191 -1.86 0.73 3.21
C LEU A 191 -2.09 -0.36 2.14
N ARG A 192 -2.15 -0.06 0.83
CA ARG A 192 -2.41 -1.06 -0.24
C ARG A 192 -1.10 -1.61 -0.79
N GLN A 193 -0.49 -2.51 -0.03
CA GLN A 193 0.60 -3.34 -0.54
C GLN A 193 0.01 -4.62 -1.15
N GLY A 194 0.47 -5.02 -2.33
CA GLY A 194 -0.03 -6.23 -2.99
C GLY A 194 0.43 -7.51 -2.28
N VAL A 195 -0.33 -8.60 -2.39
CA VAL A 195 0.01 -9.90 -1.75
C VAL A 195 1.43 -10.35 -2.07
N LEU A 196 1.83 -10.13 -3.31
CA LEU A 196 3.11 -10.60 -3.82
C LEU A 196 4.27 -9.66 -3.48
N GLN A 197 3.99 -8.43 -2.99
CA GLN A 197 5.03 -7.43 -2.82
C GLN A 197 6.12 -7.91 -1.87
N GLY A 198 5.77 -8.30 -0.63
CA GLY A 198 6.75 -8.77 0.37
C GLY A 198 7.65 -9.92 -0.13
N PRO A 199 7.07 -11.05 -0.57
CA PRO A 199 7.86 -12.21 -1.02
C PRO A 199 8.69 -11.98 -2.29
N THR A 200 8.34 -11.01 -3.14
CA THR A 200 9.01 -10.80 -4.43
C THR A 200 10.12 -9.75 -4.38
N VAL A 201 10.20 -8.94 -3.32
CA VAL A 201 11.09 -7.77 -3.28
C VAL A 201 12.19 -7.82 -2.22
N PHE A 202 12.17 -8.80 -1.31
CA PHE A 202 13.20 -8.92 -0.27
C PHE A 202 14.62 -9.07 -0.84
N CYS A 203 14.73 -9.65 -2.05
CA CYS A 203 16.00 -9.90 -2.73
C CYS A 203 16.80 -8.63 -3.03
N PHE A 204 16.14 -7.47 -3.18
CA PHE A 204 16.81 -6.18 -3.42
C PHE A 204 17.65 -5.70 -2.22
N TYR A 205 17.33 -6.17 -1.01
CA TYR A 205 18.08 -5.84 0.19
C TYR A 205 19.20 -6.84 0.48
N LEU A 206 19.17 -8.06 -0.08
CA LEU A 206 20.18 -9.10 0.20
C LEU A 206 21.62 -8.70 -0.09
N PRO A 207 21.95 -7.86 -1.11
CA PRO A 207 23.32 -7.39 -1.28
C PRO A 207 23.88 -6.65 -0.06
N LEU A 208 23.02 -5.99 0.73
CA LEU A 208 23.44 -5.33 1.96
C LEU A 208 23.81 -6.34 3.06
N ALA A 209 23.27 -7.56 3.03
CA ALA A 209 23.59 -8.61 4.01
C ALA A 209 25.06 -9.05 3.96
N LEU A 210 25.79 -8.69 2.90
CA LEU A 210 27.23 -8.96 2.81
C LEU A 210 28.05 -8.12 3.79
N VAL A 211 27.50 -7.00 4.29
CA VAL A 211 28.24 -6.07 5.18
C VAL A 211 27.42 -5.42 6.30
N LEU A 212 26.10 -5.25 6.12
CA LEU A 212 25.25 -4.43 6.97
C LEU A 212 24.53 -5.29 8.03
N PRO A 213 24.71 -5.00 9.34
CA PRO A 213 24.04 -5.72 10.40
C PRO A 213 22.50 -5.69 10.28
N PRO A 214 21.80 -6.81 10.53
CA PRO A 214 20.34 -6.87 10.46
C PRO A 214 19.57 -5.81 11.28
N PRO A 215 19.98 -5.42 12.50
CA PRO A 215 19.26 -4.38 13.25
C PRO A 215 19.29 -3.02 12.54
N ILE A 216 20.41 -2.67 11.92
CA ILE A 216 20.57 -1.40 11.18
C ILE A 216 19.70 -1.41 9.92
N LEU A 217 19.64 -2.53 9.20
CA LEU A 217 18.69 -2.69 8.09
C LEU A 217 17.24 -2.46 8.54
N ALA A 218 16.82 -3.09 9.65
CA ALA A 218 15.46 -3.00 10.16
C ALA A 218 15.08 -1.55 10.51
N VAL A 219 15.95 -0.84 11.25
CA VAL A 219 15.77 0.59 11.58
C VAL A 219 15.57 1.42 10.32
N HIS A 220 16.45 1.29 9.33
CA HIS A 220 16.34 2.12 8.13
C HIS A 220 15.18 1.73 7.22
N LYS A 221 14.76 0.46 7.17
CA LYS A 221 13.52 0.07 6.48
C LYS A 221 12.30 0.75 7.14
N HIS A 222 12.26 0.83 8.47
CA HIS A 222 11.21 1.54 9.19
C HIS A 222 11.24 3.03 8.87
N PHE A 223 12.38 3.71 9.04
CA PHE A 223 12.48 5.15 8.78
C PHE A 223 12.21 5.51 7.31
N ASN A 224 12.62 4.67 6.36
CA ASN A 224 12.31 4.86 4.94
C ASN A 224 10.79 4.82 4.70
N THR A 225 10.11 3.83 5.29
CA THR A 225 8.65 3.70 5.23
C THR A 225 7.95 4.88 5.89
N LEU A 226 8.44 5.31 7.06
CA LEU A 226 7.93 6.46 7.80
C LEU A 226 8.05 7.75 6.98
N TYR A 227 9.20 8.02 6.38
CA TYR A 227 9.40 9.18 5.52
C TYR A 227 8.43 9.19 4.34
N GLN A 228 8.22 8.04 3.72
CA GLN A 228 7.32 7.95 2.58
C GLN A 228 5.85 8.28 2.91
N PHE A 229 5.43 8.26 4.18
CA PHE A 229 4.06 8.61 4.53
C PHE A 229 3.72 10.07 4.16
N TRP A 230 4.52 11.04 4.60
CA TRP A 230 4.15 12.45 4.49
C TRP A 230 4.24 12.98 3.05
N ILE A 231 5.07 12.37 2.19
CA ILE A 231 5.16 12.72 0.76
C ILE A 231 3.90 12.38 -0.03
N HIS A 232 2.88 11.74 0.55
CA HIS A 232 1.60 11.52 -0.12
C HIS A 232 0.62 12.70 -0.04
N THR A 233 0.93 13.73 0.76
CA THR A 233 0.03 14.89 0.88
C THR A 233 -0.04 15.69 -0.42
N GLN A 234 -1.22 16.18 -0.78
CA GLN A 234 -1.37 17.09 -1.93
C GLN A 234 -1.27 18.57 -1.54
N MET A 235 -1.13 18.85 -0.25
CA MET A 235 -1.19 20.20 0.31
C MET A 235 0.10 21.00 0.12
N ILE A 236 1.23 20.32 -0.01
CA ILE A 236 2.55 20.93 -0.14
C ILE A 236 2.97 20.82 -1.61
N LYS A 237 3.17 21.97 -2.26
CA LYS A 237 3.45 22.05 -3.70
C LYS A 237 4.92 22.28 -4.06
N SER A 238 5.72 22.79 -3.13
CA SER A 238 7.16 22.81 -3.30
C SER A 238 7.87 22.95 -1.96
N LEU A 239 9.08 22.39 -1.87
CA LEU A 239 10.05 22.63 -0.78
C LEU A 239 11.26 23.47 -1.23
N GLY A 240 11.21 24.08 -2.43
CA GLY A 240 12.30 24.89 -2.96
C GLY A 240 13.59 24.08 -3.12
N PRO A 241 14.76 24.58 -2.68
CA PRO A 241 16.05 23.92 -2.90
C PRO A 241 16.18 22.50 -2.34
N LEU A 242 15.36 22.12 -1.35
CA LEU A 242 15.38 20.77 -0.79
C LEU A 242 14.97 19.71 -1.83
N GLU A 243 14.23 20.10 -2.88
CA GLU A 243 13.80 19.23 -3.99
C GLU A 243 14.96 18.73 -4.86
N TRP A 244 16.17 19.25 -4.67
CA TRP A 244 17.35 18.70 -5.33
C TRP A 244 17.81 17.38 -4.70
N ILE A 245 17.51 17.17 -3.41
CA ILE A 245 18.05 16.07 -2.61
C ILE A 245 16.93 15.15 -2.10
N LEU A 246 15.85 15.75 -1.58
CA LEU A 246 14.76 15.04 -0.93
C LEU A 246 13.65 14.70 -1.93
N ASN A 247 13.05 13.52 -1.74
CA ASN A 247 11.77 13.23 -2.36
C ASN A 247 10.68 14.05 -1.66
N THR A 248 9.82 14.71 -2.44
CA THR A 248 8.85 15.67 -1.91
C THR A 248 7.45 15.29 -2.34
N PRO A 249 6.39 15.89 -1.74
CA PRO A 249 5.04 15.55 -2.12
C PRO A 249 4.71 15.85 -3.58
N SER A 250 5.35 16.87 -4.17
CA SER A 250 5.22 17.18 -5.59
C SER A 250 5.86 16.11 -6.48
N HIS A 251 7.09 15.67 -6.15
CA HIS A 251 7.76 14.58 -6.88
C HIS A 251 6.98 13.27 -6.79
N HIS A 252 6.49 12.94 -5.59
CA HIS A 252 5.71 11.73 -5.37
C HIS A 252 4.31 11.80 -5.98
N ALA A 253 3.73 13.00 -6.10
CA ALA A 253 2.49 13.18 -6.85
C ALA A 253 2.68 12.85 -8.34
N VAL A 254 3.80 13.25 -8.95
CA VAL A 254 4.15 12.83 -10.32
C VAL A 254 4.26 11.32 -10.39
N HIS A 255 4.93 10.67 -9.43
CA HIS A 255 5.06 9.23 -9.39
C HIS A 255 3.70 8.48 -9.40
N HIS A 256 2.73 8.96 -8.61
CA HIS A 256 1.36 8.40 -8.57
C HIS A 256 0.46 8.88 -9.70
N GLY A 257 0.98 9.73 -10.59
CA GLY A 257 0.26 10.28 -11.71
C GLY A 257 0.18 9.29 -12.87
N ARG A 258 -0.96 9.25 -13.55
CA ARG A 258 -1.14 8.54 -14.82
C ARG A 258 -1.22 9.46 -16.03
N ASN A 259 -0.92 10.75 -15.86
CA ASN A 259 -0.64 11.61 -17.00
C ASN A 259 0.55 11.02 -17.76
N ARG A 260 0.61 11.18 -19.08
CA ARG A 260 1.65 10.52 -19.89
C ARG A 260 3.08 10.88 -19.45
N TYR A 261 3.31 12.11 -18.98
CA TYR A 261 4.62 12.57 -18.52
C TYR A 261 5.03 11.99 -17.14
N CYS A 262 4.06 11.45 -16.38
CA CYS A 262 4.26 10.88 -15.06
C CYS A 262 4.69 9.41 -15.08
N ILE A 263 4.50 8.73 -16.22
CA ILE A 263 4.73 7.29 -16.32
C ILE A 263 6.22 6.97 -16.16
N ASP A 264 6.50 6.01 -15.28
CA ASP A 264 7.84 5.51 -14.99
C ASP A 264 8.82 6.61 -14.52
N LYS A 265 8.36 7.44 -13.57
CA LYS A 265 9.12 8.54 -12.97
C LYS A 265 9.16 8.49 -11.45
N ASN A 266 10.20 9.11 -10.89
CA ASN A 266 10.37 9.44 -9.47
C ASN A 266 10.20 8.24 -8.51
N TYR A 267 11.10 7.27 -8.58
CA TYR A 267 11.08 6.05 -7.75
C TYR A 267 11.74 6.21 -6.37
N GLY A 268 12.37 7.34 -6.07
CA GLY A 268 13.03 7.57 -4.78
C GLY A 268 12.11 7.37 -3.58
N GLY A 269 12.63 6.81 -2.49
CA GLY A 269 11.91 6.71 -1.22
C GLY A 269 12.02 8.03 -0.47
N THR A 270 13.18 8.22 0.16
CA THR A 270 13.56 9.42 0.90
C THR A 270 14.32 10.40 0.02
N LEU A 271 15.27 9.91 -0.80
CA LEU A 271 16.13 10.76 -1.60
C LEU A 271 15.72 10.71 -3.08
N ILE A 272 15.57 11.89 -3.69
CA ILE A 272 15.30 12.03 -5.14
C ILE A 272 16.59 11.97 -5.98
N ILE A 273 17.75 11.96 -5.32
CA ILE A 273 19.06 11.94 -6.00
C ILE A 273 19.22 10.74 -6.93
N TRP A 274 18.62 9.60 -6.58
CA TRP A 274 18.69 8.39 -7.39
C TRP A 274 17.97 8.57 -8.72
N ASP A 275 16.79 9.21 -8.71
CA ASP A 275 16.06 9.53 -9.94
C ASP A 275 16.83 10.48 -10.85
N ARG A 276 17.55 11.44 -10.27
CA ARG A 276 18.41 12.35 -11.02
C ARG A 276 19.62 11.62 -11.61
N LEU A 277 20.25 10.75 -10.83
CA LEU A 277 21.42 9.97 -11.25
C LEU A 277 21.08 8.98 -12.37
N PHE A 278 19.91 8.33 -12.29
CA PHE A 278 19.49 7.27 -13.22
C PHE A 278 18.49 7.73 -14.28
N GLY A 279 18.24 9.04 -14.39
CA GLY A 279 17.45 9.65 -15.47
C GLY A 279 15.94 9.40 -15.40
N THR A 280 15.40 9.13 -14.21
CA THR A 280 13.97 8.89 -13.96
C THR A 280 13.26 10.07 -13.29
N PHE A 281 13.98 11.18 -13.04
CA PHE A 281 13.41 12.39 -12.45
C PHE A 281 12.43 13.12 -13.38
N GLN A 282 11.32 13.60 -12.83
CA GLN A 282 10.35 14.47 -13.48
C GLN A 282 9.71 15.43 -12.47
N ALA A 283 9.74 16.73 -12.74
CA ALA A 283 9.03 17.71 -11.92
C ALA A 283 7.52 17.73 -12.24
N GLU A 284 6.68 18.09 -11.26
CA GLU A 284 5.25 18.33 -11.47
C GLU A 284 5.08 19.53 -12.41
N ALA A 285 4.44 19.31 -13.56
CA ALA A 285 4.25 20.32 -14.59
C ALA A 285 2.77 20.70 -14.76
N ASP A 286 1.89 19.71 -14.71
CA ASP A 286 0.46 19.84 -14.92
C ASP A 286 -0.34 19.20 -13.78
N PRO A 287 -1.61 19.59 -13.57
CA PRO A 287 -2.50 18.94 -12.62
C PRO A 287 -2.55 17.42 -12.78
N ILE A 288 -2.21 16.72 -11.70
CA ILE A 288 -2.08 15.27 -11.67
C ILE A 288 -3.44 14.57 -11.67
N VAL A 289 -3.59 13.60 -12.58
CA VAL A 289 -4.65 12.60 -12.53
C VAL A 289 -4.05 11.35 -11.88
N PHE A 290 -4.54 11.01 -10.68
CA PHE A 290 -4.03 9.89 -9.89
C PHE A 290 -4.64 8.54 -10.29
N GLY A 291 -3.86 7.48 -10.08
CA GLY A 291 -4.28 6.08 -10.22
C GLY A 291 -3.56 5.38 -11.36
N VAL A 292 -4.04 4.20 -11.75
CA VAL A 292 -3.42 3.41 -12.83
C VAL A 292 -3.92 3.81 -14.23
N THR A 293 -3.12 3.52 -15.25
CA THR A 293 -3.42 3.82 -16.67
C THR A 293 -4.73 3.19 -17.14
N HIS A 294 -5.04 1.98 -16.65
CA HIS A 294 -6.30 1.27 -16.91
C HIS A 294 -7.05 1.00 -15.60
N PRO A 295 -7.85 1.96 -15.10
CA PRO A 295 -8.50 1.84 -13.80
C PRO A 295 -9.54 0.72 -13.80
N LEU A 296 -9.58 -0.03 -12.71
CA LEU A 296 -10.59 -1.06 -12.50
C LEU A 296 -11.91 -0.41 -12.06
N SER A 297 -13.03 -0.85 -12.65
CA SER A 297 -14.38 -0.39 -12.30
C SER A 297 -15.07 -1.37 -11.35
N THR A 298 -14.46 -1.63 -10.20
CA THR A 298 -14.96 -2.57 -9.18
C THR A 298 -14.43 -2.21 -7.80
N TRP A 299 -15.25 -2.47 -6.78
CA TRP A 299 -14.87 -2.32 -5.37
C TRP A 299 -14.41 -3.63 -4.73
N ASP A 300 -14.35 -4.72 -5.49
CA ASP A 300 -13.95 -6.05 -5.03
C ASP A 300 -12.44 -6.11 -4.78
N PRO A 301 -12.00 -6.09 -3.50
CA PRO A 301 -10.59 -5.98 -3.17
C PRO A 301 -9.83 -7.23 -3.62
N VAL A 302 -10.44 -8.42 -3.59
CA VAL A 302 -9.79 -9.65 -4.08
C VAL A 302 -9.58 -9.58 -5.58
N TYR A 303 -10.61 -9.20 -6.34
CA TYR A 303 -10.46 -9.06 -7.79
C TYR A 303 -9.36 -8.04 -8.14
N THR A 304 -9.30 -6.89 -7.44
CA THR A 304 -8.24 -5.90 -7.73
C THR A 304 -6.83 -6.46 -7.54
N GLN A 305 -6.60 -7.34 -6.56
CA GLN A 305 -5.28 -7.94 -6.31
C GLN A 305 -4.86 -8.95 -7.40
N PHE A 306 -5.82 -9.68 -7.98
CA PHE A 306 -5.51 -10.77 -8.91
C PHE A 306 -5.82 -10.45 -10.39
N ALA A 307 -6.51 -9.35 -10.67
CA ALA A 307 -6.89 -8.97 -12.04
C ALA A 307 -5.69 -8.84 -12.96
N HIS A 308 -4.62 -8.18 -12.49
CA HIS A 308 -3.41 -7.98 -13.28
C HIS A 308 -2.64 -9.29 -13.47
N ILE A 309 -2.48 -10.11 -12.43
CA ILE A 309 -1.87 -11.45 -12.54
C ILE A 309 -2.61 -12.28 -13.59
N ARG A 310 -3.95 -12.32 -13.52
CA ARG A 310 -4.79 -13.01 -14.51
C ARG A 310 -4.60 -12.44 -15.93
N HIS A 311 -4.33 -11.14 -16.08
CA HIS A 311 -4.01 -10.54 -17.37
C HIS A 311 -2.65 -11.03 -17.90
N ILE A 312 -1.59 -11.00 -17.07
CA ILE A 312 -0.25 -11.48 -17.42
C ILE A 312 -0.29 -12.92 -17.92
N PHE A 313 -0.90 -13.84 -17.17
CA PHE A 313 -0.99 -15.25 -17.55
C PHE A 313 -1.78 -15.47 -18.85
N ARG A 314 -2.89 -14.75 -19.04
CA ARG A 314 -3.65 -14.82 -20.30
C ARG A 314 -2.84 -14.32 -21.49
N LYS A 315 -2.11 -13.21 -21.33
CA LYS A 315 -1.23 -12.66 -22.37
C LYS A 315 -0.08 -13.63 -22.70
N ALA A 316 0.57 -14.19 -21.70
CA ALA A 316 1.63 -15.18 -21.87
C ALA A 316 1.13 -16.48 -22.53
N TRP A 317 -0.13 -16.87 -22.28
CA TRP A 317 -0.73 -18.02 -22.94
C TRP A 317 -1.01 -17.77 -24.43
N ALA A 318 -1.53 -16.58 -24.77
CA ALA A 318 -1.91 -16.21 -26.13
C ALA A 318 -0.71 -15.94 -27.06
N ILE A 319 0.39 -15.40 -26.53
CA ILE A 319 1.58 -15.05 -27.31
C ILE A 319 2.41 -16.29 -27.68
N GLN A 320 2.90 -16.31 -28.92
CA GLN A 320 3.76 -17.37 -29.44
C GLN A 320 5.25 -17.15 -29.10
N GLY A 321 5.98 -18.25 -28.87
CA GLY A 321 7.42 -18.25 -28.60
C GLY A 321 7.79 -18.07 -27.12
N TRP A 322 8.63 -18.96 -26.59
CA TRP A 322 8.97 -18.99 -25.16
C TRP A 322 9.67 -17.72 -24.66
N ARG A 323 10.50 -17.06 -25.49
CA ARG A 323 11.14 -15.78 -25.15
C ARG A 323 10.12 -14.67 -24.95
N ASN A 324 9.12 -14.60 -25.82
CA ASN A 324 8.04 -13.62 -25.70
C ASN A 324 7.18 -13.92 -24.47
N LYS A 325 6.94 -15.20 -24.15
CA LYS A 325 6.27 -15.58 -22.90
C LYS A 325 7.02 -15.09 -21.67
N LEU A 326 8.34 -15.26 -21.62
CA LEU A 326 9.16 -14.72 -20.52
C LEU A 326 9.13 -13.19 -20.49
N ALA A 327 9.20 -12.53 -21.64
CA ALA A 327 9.11 -11.07 -21.73
C ALA A 327 7.78 -10.54 -21.15
N VAL A 328 6.65 -11.25 -21.33
CA VAL A 328 5.38 -10.86 -20.68
C VAL A 328 5.50 -10.74 -19.15
N PHE A 329 6.32 -11.58 -18.50
CA PHE A 329 6.51 -11.51 -17.04
C PHE A 329 7.57 -10.49 -16.63
N PHE A 330 8.67 -10.38 -17.39
CA PHE A 330 9.86 -9.65 -16.96
C PHE A 330 10.04 -8.27 -17.59
N TYR A 331 9.34 -7.94 -18.66
CA TYR A 331 9.33 -6.60 -19.25
C TYR A 331 8.20 -5.76 -18.63
N GLY A 332 8.10 -4.48 -18.98
CA GLY A 332 7.14 -3.58 -18.35
C GLY A 332 5.68 -3.89 -18.70
N PRO A 333 4.70 -3.40 -17.92
CA PRO A 333 3.27 -3.65 -18.15
C PRO A 333 2.79 -3.24 -19.55
N GLY A 334 3.38 -2.20 -20.13
CA GLY A 334 3.08 -1.71 -21.48
C GLY A 334 3.75 -2.48 -22.63
N TRP A 335 4.61 -3.46 -22.35
CA TRP A 335 5.37 -4.16 -23.39
C TRP A 335 4.48 -5.00 -24.31
N ASP A 336 4.78 -5.01 -25.61
CA ASP A 336 4.23 -5.94 -26.59
C ASP A 336 5.28 -6.28 -27.65
N ILE A 337 4.99 -7.25 -28.52
CA ILE A 337 5.89 -7.68 -29.59
C ILE A 337 6.24 -6.48 -30.48
N GLY A 338 7.54 -6.20 -30.63
CA GLY A 338 8.06 -5.07 -31.40
C GLY A 338 8.14 -3.74 -30.65
N LYS A 339 7.67 -3.67 -29.40
CA LYS A 339 7.78 -2.47 -28.55
C LYS A 339 9.03 -2.49 -27.66
N ALA A 340 9.42 -1.32 -27.18
CA ALA A 340 10.49 -1.17 -26.19
C ALA A 340 10.15 -1.89 -24.88
N ARG A 341 11.17 -2.23 -24.07
CA ARG A 341 11.02 -3.04 -22.85
C ARG A 341 9.93 -2.55 -21.90
N THR A 342 9.73 -1.24 -21.76
CA THR A 342 8.71 -0.66 -20.86
C THR A 342 7.39 -0.35 -21.55
N GLY A 343 7.27 -0.62 -22.85
CA GLY A 343 6.11 -0.28 -23.68
C GLY A 343 6.32 1.01 -24.48
N ASP A 344 5.23 1.51 -25.08
CA ASP A 344 5.20 2.80 -25.76
C ASP A 344 4.25 3.75 -25.01
N LEU A 345 4.74 4.94 -24.66
CA LEU A 345 3.95 5.97 -23.99
C LEU A 345 2.74 6.43 -24.82
N ASN A 346 2.80 6.27 -26.14
CA ASN A 346 1.68 6.62 -27.03
C ASN A 346 0.48 5.69 -26.88
N ASP A 347 0.67 4.47 -26.35
CA ASP A 347 -0.43 3.55 -26.03
C ASP A 347 -1.22 4.01 -24.80
N ILE A 348 -0.62 4.86 -23.96
CA ILE A 348 -1.22 5.31 -22.71
C ILE A 348 -2.18 6.48 -23.01
N PRO A 349 -3.44 6.41 -22.52
CA PRO A 349 -4.41 7.49 -22.72
C PRO A 349 -3.87 8.85 -22.23
N ASP A 350 -4.03 9.90 -23.03
CA ASP A 350 -3.74 11.28 -22.58
C ASP A 350 -4.89 11.77 -21.69
N VAL A 351 -4.66 11.73 -20.38
CA VAL A 351 -5.66 12.10 -19.37
C VAL A 351 -5.34 13.47 -18.77
N ARG A 352 -6.38 14.28 -18.55
CA ARG A 352 -6.27 15.60 -17.90
C ARG A 352 -7.26 15.70 -16.75
N ALA A 353 -6.87 16.39 -15.69
CA ALA A 353 -7.76 16.65 -14.57
C ALA A 353 -8.79 17.72 -14.94
N PRO A 354 -10.04 17.66 -14.41
CA PRO A 354 -10.59 16.59 -13.58
C PRO A 354 -10.97 15.35 -14.39
N TRP A 355 -10.70 14.16 -13.85
CA TRP A 355 -11.10 12.88 -14.46
C TRP A 355 -12.23 12.21 -13.66
N PRO A 356 -13.29 11.70 -14.30
CA PRO A 356 -14.39 11.03 -13.61
C PRO A 356 -13.90 9.72 -12.96
N LYS A 357 -14.15 9.56 -11.65
CA LYS A 357 -13.83 8.34 -10.92
C LYS A 357 -15.04 7.40 -10.90
N TYR A 358 -14.76 6.09 -10.92
CA TYR A 358 -15.80 5.06 -10.78
C TYR A 358 -16.49 5.20 -9.43
N ASP A 359 -17.81 5.39 -9.42
CA ASP A 359 -18.64 5.43 -8.22
C ASP A 359 -19.96 4.67 -8.45
N ARG A 360 -20.42 3.98 -7.40
CA ARG A 360 -21.77 3.41 -7.33
C ARG A 360 -22.39 3.78 -6.00
N SER A 361 -23.54 4.44 -6.05
CA SER A 361 -24.26 4.83 -4.83
C SER A 361 -24.86 3.61 -4.14
N LEU A 362 -24.71 3.53 -2.82
CA LEU A 362 -25.48 2.61 -1.97
C LEU A 362 -26.54 3.37 -1.19
N SER A 363 -27.59 2.65 -0.79
CA SER A 363 -28.53 3.18 0.19
C SER A 363 -27.83 3.43 1.53
N ALA A 364 -28.29 4.44 2.27
CA ALA A 364 -27.70 4.79 3.57
C ALA A 364 -27.71 3.60 4.55
N VAL A 365 -28.75 2.75 4.48
CA VAL A 365 -28.86 1.55 5.32
C VAL A 365 -27.79 0.53 4.97
N MET A 366 -27.58 0.24 3.68
CA MET A 366 -26.55 -0.71 3.25
C MET A 366 -25.13 -0.17 3.52
N ALA A 367 -24.93 1.14 3.34
CA ALA A 367 -23.67 1.79 3.72
C ALA A 367 -23.40 1.66 5.23
N GLY A 368 -24.41 1.88 6.07
CA GLY A 368 -24.32 1.69 7.52
C GLY A 368 -24.02 0.23 7.89
N TYR A 369 -24.68 -0.73 7.22
CA TYR A 369 -24.42 -2.15 7.39
C TYR A 369 -22.95 -2.51 7.08
N VAL A 370 -22.47 -2.18 5.89
CA VAL A 370 -21.08 -2.45 5.48
C VAL A 370 -20.10 -1.78 6.44
N PHE A 371 -20.36 -0.53 6.86
CA PHE A 371 -19.51 0.19 7.78
C PHE A 371 -19.39 -0.50 9.16
N VAL A 372 -20.51 -0.91 9.76
CA VAL A 372 -20.51 -1.61 11.05
C VAL A 372 -19.74 -2.93 10.96
N HIS A 373 -19.99 -3.72 9.92
CA HIS A 373 -19.25 -4.97 9.72
C HIS A 373 -17.77 -4.75 9.37
N PHE A 374 -17.43 -3.62 8.75
CA PHE A 374 -16.06 -3.23 8.52
C PHE A 374 -15.33 -2.94 9.84
N LEU A 375 -15.98 -2.29 10.81
CA LEU A 375 -15.40 -2.09 12.16
C LEU A 375 -15.14 -3.42 12.86
N LEU A 376 -16.03 -4.41 12.71
CA LEU A 376 -15.79 -5.76 13.22
C LEU A 376 -14.59 -6.42 12.55
N LEU A 377 -14.39 -6.17 11.27
CA LEU A 377 -13.24 -6.68 10.53
C LEU A 377 -11.91 -6.09 11.05
N VAL A 378 -11.91 -4.84 11.51
CA VAL A 378 -10.75 -4.23 12.18
C VAL A 378 -10.44 -4.94 13.50
N VAL A 379 -11.46 -5.32 14.29
CA VAL A 379 -11.26 -6.12 15.51
C VAL A 379 -10.71 -7.50 15.17
N ALA A 380 -11.22 -8.16 14.13
CA ALA A 380 -10.69 -9.43 13.64
C ALA A 380 -9.22 -9.31 13.23
N LEU A 381 -8.84 -8.20 12.58
CA LEU A 381 -7.44 -7.93 12.24
C LEU A 381 -6.56 -7.81 13.49
N GLN A 382 -7.02 -7.10 14.52
CA GLN A 382 -6.26 -6.95 15.78
C GLN A 382 -6.00 -8.32 16.43
N LEU A 383 -7.00 -9.22 16.42
CA LEU A 383 -6.84 -10.59 16.91
C LEU A 383 -5.81 -11.37 16.09
N LEU A 384 -5.87 -11.27 14.77
CA LEU A 384 -4.90 -11.91 13.88
C LEU A 384 -3.47 -11.44 14.17
N THR A 385 -3.26 -10.16 14.40
CA THR A 385 -1.93 -9.57 14.65
C THR A 385 -1.46 -9.67 16.10
N SER A 386 -2.31 -10.15 17.02
CA SER A 386 -1.96 -10.27 18.44
C SER A 386 -1.00 -11.43 18.77
N ASN A 387 -0.74 -12.31 17.80
CA ASN A 387 0.03 -13.56 17.98
C ASN A 387 -0.53 -14.51 19.06
N LEU A 388 -1.77 -14.31 19.52
CA LEU A 388 -2.43 -15.15 20.52
C LEU A 388 -3.05 -16.42 19.93
N LEU A 389 -3.14 -16.51 18.60
CA LEU A 389 -3.80 -17.59 17.88
C LEU A 389 -2.79 -18.57 17.31
N ALA A 390 -3.12 -19.87 17.30
CA ALA A 390 -2.32 -20.81 16.52
C ALA A 390 -2.43 -20.54 15.02
N TYR A 391 -1.37 -20.90 14.30
CA TYR A 391 -1.26 -20.66 12.87
C TYR A 391 -2.46 -21.17 12.05
N PRO A 392 -3.02 -22.39 12.26
CA PRO A 392 -4.21 -22.83 11.51
C PRO A 392 -5.44 -21.93 11.74
N VAL A 393 -5.60 -21.43 12.97
CA VAL A 393 -6.70 -20.52 13.33
C VAL A 393 -6.47 -19.14 12.69
N MET A 394 -5.23 -18.66 12.65
CA MET A 394 -4.87 -17.43 11.94
C MET A 394 -5.20 -17.53 10.44
N VAL A 395 -4.92 -18.67 9.80
CA VAL A 395 -5.25 -18.91 8.39
C VAL A 395 -6.77 -18.90 8.17
N LEU A 396 -7.55 -19.57 9.02
CA LEU A 396 -9.02 -19.56 8.92
C LEU A 396 -9.60 -18.15 9.12
N LEU A 397 -9.10 -17.41 10.11
CA LEU A 397 -9.49 -16.03 10.37
C LEU A 397 -9.14 -15.13 9.18
N ALA A 398 -7.93 -15.26 8.62
CA ALA A 398 -7.52 -14.58 7.41
C ALA A 398 -8.50 -14.86 6.26
N LEU A 399 -8.77 -16.14 5.96
CA LEU A 399 -9.73 -16.53 4.91
C LEU A 399 -11.11 -15.91 5.11
N TYR A 400 -11.64 -15.92 6.33
CA TYR A 400 -12.90 -15.25 6.67
C TYR A 400 -12.85 -13.74 6.39
N MET A 401 -11.74 -13.08 6.71
CA MET A 401 -11.56 -11.67 6.42
C MET A 401 -11.55 -11.41 4.90
N LEU A 402 -10.89 -12.27 4.12
CA LEU A 402 -10.84 -12.15 2.65
C LEU A 402 -12.23 -12.34 2.00
N THR A 403 -13.00 -13.32 2.47
CA THR A 403 -14.38 -13.54 1.97
C THR A 403 -15.30 -12.40 2.38
N THR A 404 -15.13 -11.85 3.59
CA THR A 404 -15.87 -10.67 4.06
C THR A 404 -15.62 -9.45 3.18
N LEU A 405 -14.35 -9.15 2.89
CA LEU A 405 -13.95 -8.07 1.99
C LEU A 405 -14.52 -8.25 0.58
N SER A 406 -14.51 -9.48 0.05
CA SER A 406 -15.12 -9.80 -1.24
C SER A 406 -16.64 -9.57 -1.25
N SER A 407 -17.31 -9.95 -0.15
CA SER A 407 -18.75 -9.73 0.02
C SER A 407 -19.10 -8.24 0.02
N PHE A 408 -18.35 -7.43 0.76
CA PHE A 408 -18.53 -5.97 0.74
C PHE A 408 -18.33 -5.41 -0.67
N GLY A 409 -17.25 -5.79 -1.36
CA GLY A 409 -17.04 -5.37 -2.74
C GLY A 409 -18.19 -5.73 -3.67
N ALA A 410 -18.76 -6.94 -3.52
CA ALA A 410 -19.92 -7.38 -4.30
C ALA A 410 -21.19 -6.55 -3.99
N LEU A 411 -21.43 -6.21 -2.72
CA LEU A 411 -22.53 -5.32 -2.31
C LEU A 411 -22.34 -3.90 -2.84
N LEU A 412 -21.12 -3.35 -2.72
CA LEU A 412 -20.77 -2.02 -3.23
C LEU A 412 -20.91 -1.92 -4.75
N ASP A 413 -20.63 -3.01 -5.46
CA ASP A 413 -20.77 -3.11 -6.91
C ASP A 413 -22.18 -3.48 -7.40
N HIS A 414 -23.13 -3.79 -6.50
CA HIS A 414 -24.44 -4.35 -6.84
C HIS A 414 -24.34 -5.63 -7.70
N LYS A 415 -23.38 -6.52 -7.40
CA LYS A 415 -23.22 -7.78 -8.15
C LYS A 415 -24.42 -8.70 -7.90
N PRO A 416 -24.93 -9.44 -8.92
CA PRO A 416 -26.05 -10.36 -8.74
C PRO A 416 -25.83 -11.44 -7.66
N MET A 417 -24.57 -11.83 -7.47
CA MET A 417 -24.15 -12.83 -6.48
C MET A 417 -23.95 -12.26 -5.07
N ALA A 418 -24.09 -10.95 -4.86
CA ALA A 418 -23.75 -10.31 -3.58
C ALA A 418 -24.52 -10.91 -2.40
N ASN A 419 -25.82 -11.16 -2.56
CA ASN A 419 -26.62 -11.73 -1.48
C ASN A 419 -26.21 -13.17 -1.13
N GLY A 420 -25.79 -13.96 -2.13
CA GLY A 420 -25.30 -15.33 -1.91
C GLY A 420 -23.93 -15.35 -1.23
N LEU A 421 -23.02 -14.45 -1.64
CA LEU A 421 -21.71 -14.28 -0.99
C LEU A 421 -21.85 -13.86 0.46
N GLU A 422 -22.78 -12.96 0.74
CA GLU A 422 -23.02 -12.44 2.08
C GLU A 422 -23.68 -13.49 2.98
N LEU A 423 -24.60 -14.29 2.47
CA LEU A 423 -25.12 -15.46 3.20
C LEU A 423 -24.00 -16.47 3.50
N GLY A 424 -23.16 -16.79 2.51
CA GLY A 424 -22.00 -17.65 2.69
C GLY A 424 -21.02 -17.12 3.74
N ARG A 425 -20.77 -15.81 3.73
CA ARG A 425 -19.95 -15.12 4.74
C ARG A 425 -20.53 -15.30 6.13
N ILE A 426 -21.82 -15.03 6.32
CA ILE A 426 -22.51 -15.18 7.61
C ILE A 426 -22.47 -16.64 8.09
N LEU A 427 -22.61 -17.62 7.20
CA LEU A 427 -22.50 -19.04 7.57
C LEU A 427 -21.06 -19.44 7.93
N SER A 428 -20.06 -18.89 7.24
CA SER A 428 -18.64 -19.20 7.50
C SER A 428 -18.18 -18.78 8.90
N VAL A 429 -18.83 -17.78 9.48
CA VAL A 429 -18.64 -17.36 10.87
C VAL A 429 -18.87 -18.55 11.82
N LEU A 430 -19.92 -19.35 11.61
CA LEU A 430 -20.22 -20.51 12.46
C LEU A 430 -19.10 -21.57 12.42
N VAL A 431 -18.43 -21.73 11.27
CA VAL A 431 -17.30 -22.64 11.10
C VAL A 431 -16.04 -22.09 11.80
N LEU A 432 -15.81 -20.78 11.69
CA LEU A 432 -14.69 -20.12 12.38
C LEU A 432 -14.85 -20.24 13.91
N ASP A 433 -16.08 -20.09 14.40
CA ASP A 433 -16.42 -20.25 15.81
C ASP A 433 -16.12 -21.66 16.33
N THR A 434 -16.57 -22.70 15.62
CA THR A 434 -16.30 -24.09 16.03
C THR A 434 -14.81 -24.40 16.01
N ALA A 435 -14.07 -23.89 15.02
CA ALA A 435 -12.61 -24.06 14.94
C ALA A 435 -11.87 -23.35 16.09
N ILE A 436 -12.23 -22.10 16.40
CA ILE A 436 -11.65 -21.34 17.52
C ILE A 436 -11.96 -22.04 18.85
N ARG A 437 -13.20 -22.50 19.04
CA ARG A 437 -13.62 -23.23 20.25
C ARG A 437 -12.88 -24.55 20.43
N GLY A 438 -12.73 -25.33 19.35
CA GLY A 438 -11.99 -26.59 19.36
C GLY A 438 -10.52 -26.39 19.72
N TYR A 439 -9.87 -25.34 19.18
CA TYR A 439 -8.48 -25.03 19.51
C TYR A 439 -8.28 -24.59 20.97
N LEU A 440 -9.23 -23.82 21.51
CA LEU A 440 -9.20 -23.39 22.91
C LEU A 440 -9.59 -24.51 23.90
N GLY A 441 -9.90 -25.71 23.41
CA GLY A 441 -10.15 -26.91 24.20
C GLY A 441 -11.41 -26.85 25.06
N ARG A 442 -12.54 -26.38 24.50
CA ARG A 442 -13.78 -26.18 25.28
C ARG A 442 -15.01 -26.90 24.71
N ASP A 443 -15.66 -27.68 25.57
CA ASP A 443 -16.89 -28.43 25.31
C ASP A 443 -18.20 -27.71 25.72
N THR A 444 -18.13 -26.49 26.25
CA THR A 444 -19.35 -25.80 26.69
C THR A 444 -20.09 -25.17 25.52
N HIS A 445 -21.30 -25.66 25.26
CA HIS A 445 -22.32 -25.03 24.40
C HIS A 445 -22.78 -23.63 24.86
N ALA A 446 -22.18 -23.10 25.93
CA ALA A 446 -22.39 -21.74 26.35
C ALA A 446 -21.68 -20.81 25.36
N PHE A 447 -22.49 -20.15 24.53
CA PHE A 447 -22.19 -18.78 24.14
C PHE A 447 -21.51 -18.05 25.31
N PHE A 448 -20.48 -17.26 25.03
CA PHE A 448 -19.77 -16.40 25.98
C PHE A 448 -18.61 -17.03 26.77
N TRP A 449 -17.60 -16.19 27.03
CA TRP A 449 -16.51 -16.35 28.00
C TRP A 449 -15.25 -17.13 27.55
N LEU A 450 -14.20 -16.41 27.13
CA LEU A 450 -12.83 -16.75 27.51
C LEU A 450 -12.71 -16.56 29.04
N PRO A 451 -12.13 -17.51 29.80
CA PRO A 451 -11.77 -17.27 31.18
C PRO A 451 -10.92 -16.01 31.25
N ARG A 452 -11.34 -15.05 32.07
CA ARG A 452 -10.63 -13.80 32.36
C ARG A 452 -9.15 -13.99 32.71
N ALA A 453 -8.77 -15.21 33.10
CA ALA A 453 -7.40 -15.59 33.43
C ALA A 453 -6.44 -15.67 32.22
N GLN A 454 -6.94 -15.78 30.98
CA GLN A 454 -6.09 -16.01 29.79
C GLN A 454 -6.10 -14.85 28.80
N VAL A 455 -7.10 -13.96 28.87
CA VAL A 455 -7.30 -12.89 27.89
C VAL A 455 -7.91 -11.71 28.64
N SER A 456 -7.46 -10.48 28.35
CA SER A 456 -7.92 -9.31 29.08
C SER A 456 -9.44 -9.09 28.89
N ASP A 457 -10.09 -8.47 29.88
CA ASP A 457 -11.51 -8.12 29.81
C ASP A 457 -11.87 -7.34 28.53
N THR A 458 -10.90 -6.56 28.00
CA THR A 458 -11.03 -5.82 26.75
C THR A 458 -11.19 -6.73 25.54
N VAL A 459 -10.36 -7.78 25.41
CA VAL A 459 -10.45 -8.72 24.29
C VAL A 459 -11.72 -9.56 24.38
N GLN A 460 -12.11 -9.93 25.61
CA GLN A 460 -13.36 -10.64 25.86
C GLN A 460 -14.56 -9.82 25.40
N PHE A 461 -14.64 -8.55 25.78
CA PHE A 461 -15.70 -7.64 25.36
C PHE A 461 -15.74 -7.43 23.83
N GLN A 462 -14.58 -7.29 23.19
CA GLN A 462 -14.49 -7.14 21.73
C GLN A 462 -15.08 -8.34 20.98
N LEU A 463 -14.82 -9.55 21.45
CA LEU A 463 -15.37 -10.78 20.87
C LEU A 463 -16.90 -10.84 21.04
N GLU A 464 -17.42 -10.47 22.21
CA GLU A 464 -18.86 -10.50 22.49
C GLU A 464 -19.66 -9.53 21.62
N VAL A 465 -19.12 -8.31 21.41
CA VAL A 465 -19.69 -7.32 20.50
C VAL A 465 -19.69 -7.82 19.05
N LEU A 466 -18.58 -8.43 18.63
CA LEU A 466 -18.40 -8.96 17.27
C LEU A 466 -19.42 -10.06 16.95
N TRP A 467 -19.64 -10.98 17.89
CA TRP A 467 -20.58 -12.09 17.75
C TRP A 467 -22.05 -11.66 17.76
N THR A 468 -22.41 -10.73 18.64
CA THR A 468 -23.78 -10.23 18.74
C THR A 468 -24.21 -9.52 17.46
N ILE A 469 -23.32 -8.71 16.89
CA ILE A 469 -23.60 -8.00 15.63
C ILE A 469 -23.68 -8.97 14.45
N LEU A 470 -22.82 -9.99 14.39
CA LEU A 470 -22.87 -10.99 13.30
C LEU A 470 -24.19 -11.77 13.28
N LEU A 471 -24.74 -12.14 14.45
CA LEU A 471 -26.03 -12.82 14.54
C LEU A 471 -27.22 -11.91 14.18
N ALA A 472 -27.21 -10.67 14.66
CA ALA A 472 -28.25 -9.68 14.31
C ALA A 472 -28.31 -9.43 12.79
N SER A 473 -27.16 -9.49 12.13
CA SER A 473 -27.03 -9.27 10.69
C SER A 473 -27.56 -10.40 9.81
N ALA A 474 -27.61 -11.63 10.33
CA ALA A 474 -28.31 -12.72 9.66
C ALA A 474 -29.81 -12.41 9.51
N GLY A 475 -30.43 -11.81 10.54
CA GLY A 475 -31.83 -11.38 10.51
C GLY A 475 -32.07 -10.22 9.54
N PHE A 476 -31.18 -9.22 9.51
CA PHE A 476 -31.26 -8.10 8.57
C PHE A 476 -31.16 -8.55 7.10
N MET A 477 -30.29 -9.54 6.81
CA MET A 477 -30.10 -10.08 5.46
C MET A 477 -31.35 -10.80 4.93
N VAL A 478 -32.00 -11.60 5.78
CA VAL A 478 -33.27 -12.28 5.43
C VAL A 478 -34.35 -11.26 5.06
N ILE A 479 -34.41 -10.13 5.78
CA ILE A 479 -35.34 -9.02 5.49
C ILE A 479 -34.96 -8.33 4.17
N GLN A 480 -33.68 -8.04 3.91
CA GLN A 480 -33.24 -7.41 2.66
C GLN A 480 -33.49 -8.30 1.43
N MET A 481 -33.23 -9.60 1.52
CA MET A 481 -33.50 -10.56 0.45
C MET A 481 -35.00 -10.69 0.17
N ALA A 482 -35.86 -10.49 1.18
CA ALA A 482 -37.31 -10.49 1.02
C ALA A 482 -37.87 -9.18 0.40
N VAL A 483 -37.13 -8.06 0.50
CA VAL A 483 -37.62 -6.71 0.14
C VAL A 483 -37.04 -6.20 -1.20
N SER A 484 -36.01 -6.82 -1.76
CA SER A 484 -35.31 -6.28 -2.95
C SER A 484 -35.69 -7.00 -4.27
N PRO A 485 -36.64 -6.47 -5.08
CA PRO A 485 -36.78 -6.87 -6.47
C PRO A 485 -35.64 -6.24 -7.30
N SER A 486 -35.12 -7.00 -8.25
CA SER A 486 -34.01 -6.65 -9.14
C SER A 486 -34.23 -5.31 -9.87
N ASN A 487 -33.65 -4.22 -9.36
CA ASN A 487 -33.66 -2.93 -10.03
C ASN A 487 -32.22 -2.53 -10.38
N ALA A 488 -31.80 -2.87 -11.61
CA ALA A 488 -30.65 -2.20 -12.21
C ALA A 488 -30.99 -0.71 -12.35
N SER A 489 -30.22 0.14 -11.69
CA SER A 489 -30.44 1.58 -11.66
C SER A 489 -30.14 2.20 -13.04
N LEU A 490 -30.76 3.34 -13.37
CA LEU A 490 -30.50 4.10 -14.61
C LEU A 490 -29.00 4.43 -14.81
N THR A 491 -28.24 4.52 -13.72
CA THR A 491 -26.77 4.68 -13.67
C THR A 491 -26.01 3.50 -14.27
N ASP A 492 -26.52 2.27 -14.13
CA ASP A 492 -25.90 1.06 -14.67
C ASP A 492 -25.88 1.07 -16.21
N LYS A 493 -26.93 1.62 -16.83
CA LYS A 493 -27.02 1.76 -18.29
C LYS A 493 -26.06 2.83 -18.84
N GLN A 494 -25.84 3.92 -18.10
CA GLN A 494 -24.89 4.96 -18.48
C GLN A 494 -23.43 4.49 -18.33
N GLN A 495 -23.12 3.71 -17.28
CA GLN A 495 -21.80 3.10 -17.13
C GLN A 495 -21.55 1.94 -18.10
N ALA A 496 -22.58 1.17 -18.48
CA ALA A 496 -22.46 0.18 -19.55
C ALA A 496 -22.10 0.82 -20.89
N LYS A 497 -22.64 2.01 -21.18
CA LYS A 497 -22.31 2.78 -22.38
C LYS A 497 -20.84 3.26 -22.38
N LEU A 498 -20.31 3.66 -21.23
CA LEU A 498 -18.88 3.97 -21.06
C LEU A 498 -17.96 2.73 -21.20
N ARG A 499 -18.48 1.51 -20.95
CA ARG A 499 -17.74 0.25 -21.19
C ARG A 499 -17.65 -0.10 -22.67
N GLU A 500 -18.65 0.28 -23.48
CA GLU A 500 -18.63 0.11 -24.94
C GLU A 500 -17.72 1.14 -25.64
N GLU A 501 -17.55 2.33 -25.05
CA GLU A 501 -16.71 3.40 -25.59
C GLU A 501 -15.22 3.30 -25.16
N ALA A 502 -14.88 2.38 -24.26
CA ALA A 502 -13.48 2.07 -23.95
C ALA A 502 -12.84 1.29 -25.11
N PRO A 503 -11.68 1.69 -25.64
CA PRO A 503 -11.07 1.01 -26.78
C PRO A 503 -10.76 -0.44 -26.41
N VAL A 504 -11.46 -1.36 -27.06
CA VAL A 504 -11.13 -2.79 -27.07
C VAL A 504 -9.71 -2.89 -27.65
N PRO A 505 -8.76 -3.58 -27.00
CA PRO A 505 -7.45 -3.80 -27.60
C PRO A 505 -7.67 -4.53 -28.92
N SER A 506 -7.29 -3.88 -30.02
CA SER A 506 -7.40 -4.46 -31.34
C SER A 506 -6.61 -5.76 -31.37
N THR A 507 -7.30 -6.89 -31.44
CA THR A 507 -6.72 -8.13 -31.90
C THR A 507 -6.40 -7.95 -33.38
N SER A 508 -5.20 -7.46 -33.71
CA SER A 508 -4.70 -7.47 -35.07
C SER A 508 -4.36 -8.91 -35.44
N SER A 509 -5.36 -9.63 -35.95
CA SER A 509 -5.15 -10.88 -36.67
C SER A 509 -4.41 -10.56 -37.96
N THR A 510 -3.09 -10.72 -37.96
CA THR A 510 -2.31 -10.76 -39.21
C THR A 510 -2.40 -12.17 -39.78
N THR A 511 -3.32 -12.37 -40.71
CA THR A 511 -3.29 -13.50 -41.64
C THR A 511 -2.19 -13.24 -42.68
N PRO A 512 -1.28 -14.19 -42.95
CA PRO A 512 -0.28 -14.03 -44.00
C PRO A 512 -0.92 -14.28 -45.36
N THR A 513 -0.88 -13.30 -46.25
CA THR A 513 -1.22 -13.47 -47.66
C THR A 513 -0.08 -14.23 -48.36
N PRO A 514 -0.34 -15.31 -49.13
CA PRO A 514 0.71 -16.03 -49.80
C PRO A 514 1.14 -15.32 -51.10
N LEU A 515 2.46 -15.24 -51.28
CA LEU A 515 3.11 -14.93 -52.56
C LEU A 515 2.71 -15.98 -53.61
N GLY A 516 2.15 -15.52 -54.74
CA GLY A 516 1.82 -16.33 -55.91
C GLY A 516 1.96 -15.50 -57.19
N ALA A 517 2.71 -16.03 -58.15
CA ALA A 517 3.33 -15.32 -59.27
C ALA A 517 2.48 -15.22 -60.55
N ARG A 518 2.85 -14.23 -61.41
CA ARG A 518 2.57 -14.09 -62.87
C ARG A 518 1.09 -13.81 -63.23
N ARG A 519 0.71 -13.06 -64.27
CA ARG A 519 1.35 -12.69 -65.55
C ARG A 519 0.56 -11.52 -66.21
N SER A 520 1.28 -10.65 -66.91
CA SER A 520 0.91 -9.90 -68.14
C SER A 520 -0.53 -9.42 -68.36
N GLN A 521 -0.70 -8.11 -68.59
CA GLN A 521 -1.08 -7.58 -69.91
C GLN A 521 -0.80 -6.06 -70.03
N ARG A 522 -0.07 -5.72 -71.09
CA ARG A 522 0.05 -4.37 -71.67
C ARG A 522 -1.26 -4.02 -72.39
N THR A 523 -1.66 -2.75 -72.33
CA THR A 523 -2.01 -1.81 -73.45
C THR A 523 -2.58 -0.53 -72.81
N LEU A 524 -1.95 0.65 -72.97
CA LEU A 524 -2.26 1.71 -73.98
C LEU A 524 -3.73 2.20 -73.86
N SER A 525 -4.10 3.49 -73.81
CA SER A 525 -3.44 4.76 -74.14
C SER A 525 -4.29 5.96 -73.66
N SER A 526 -3.65 7.15 -73.56
CA SER A 526 -4.18 8.51 -73.79
C SER A 526 -5.30 9.04 -72.86
N ARG A 527 -5.25 10.25 -72.28
CA ARG A 527 -4.54 11.50 -72.59
C ARG A 527 -4.03 12.15 -71.30
#